data_AF-A0A8U0IL24-F1
#
_entry.id   AF-A0A8U0IL24-F1
#
_cell.length_a   1.000
_cell.length_b   1.000
_cell.length_c   1.000
_cell.angle_alpha   90.00
_cell.angle_beta   90.00
_cell.angle_gamma   90.00
#
_symmetry.space_group_name_H-M   'P 1'
#
loop_
_entity.id
_entity.type
_entity.pdbx_description
1 polymer ?
#
loop_
_entity_poly.entity_id
_entity_poly.type
_entity_poly.pdbx_seq_one_letter_code
_entity_poly.pdbx_strand_id
1 'polypeptide(L)'
;MGVWGWIVLYVLLFALLQLLIYRYLRSDEDAPLFRSTPPNRETTPVEEAPIEEVREFEDRRQSDDPSVVVCPRCGAENDTGYTYCRNCVSPMSAR
;
A
#
# COMPACT_ATOMS: atom_id res chain seq x y z
N MET A 1 13.77 40.35 -13.99
CA MET A 1 12.66 39.40 -14.22
C MET A 1 11.46 39.93 -13.44
N GLY A 2 10.49 40.59 -14.10
CA GLY A 2 9.32 41.14 -13.42
C GLY A 2 8.47 40.04 -12.75
N VAL A 3 7.51 40.44 -11.92
CA VAL A 3 6.58 39.53 -11.21
C VAL A 3 5.98 38.47 -12.14
N TRP A 4 5.68 38.84 -13.38
CA TRP A 4 5.23 37.94 -14.44
C TRP A 4 6.17 36.76 -14.72
N GLY A 5 7.48 36.97 -14.67
CA GLY A 5 8.46 35.88 -14.86
C GLY A 5 8.43 34.86 -13.73
N TRP A 6 8.27 35.32 -12.48
CA TRP A 6 8.10 34.44 -11.33
C TRP A 6 6.78 33.68 -11.39
N ILE A 7 5.69 34.34 -11.80
CA ILE A 7 4.39 33.69 -12.01
C ILE A 7 4.52 32.55 -13.02
N VAL A 8 5.11 32.80 -14.19
CA VAL A 8 5.30 31.77 -15.22
C VAL A 8 6.17 30.62 -14.70
N LEU A 9 7.23 30.93 -13.97
CA LEU A 9 8.10 29.91 -13.36
C LEU A 9 7.35 29.03 -12.36
N TYR A 10 6.54 29.62 -11.47
CA TYR A 10 5.74 28.85 -10.52
C TYR A 10 4.68 27.99 -11.22
N VAL A 11 4.02 28.51 -12.25
CA VAL A 11 3.04 27.74 -13.03
C VAL A 11 3.72 26.55 -13.70
N LEU A 12 4.89 26.74 -14.32
CA LEU A 12 5.64 25.66 -14.94
C LEU A 12 6.12 24.61 -13.93
N LEU A 13 6.67 25.04 -12.79
CA LEU A 13 7.10 24.15 -11.72
C LEU A 13 5.92 23.33 -11.17
N PHE A 14 4.78 23.99 -10.94
CA PHE A 14 3.58 23.35 -10.42
C PHE A 14 3.00 22.35 -11.42
N ALA A 15 2.93 22.69 -12.71
CA ALA A 15 2.49 21.78 -13.76
C ALA A 15 3.40 20.54 -13.86
N LEU A 16 4.72 20.72 -13.76
CA LEU A 16 5.68 19.61 -13.76
C LEU A 16 5.50 18.72 -12.53
N LEU A 17 5.33 19.32 -11.34
CA LEU A 17 5.07 18.58 -10.11
C LEU A 17 3.78 17.75 -10.22
N GLN A 18 2.70 18.35 -10.73
CA GLN A 18 1.44 17.62 -10.96
C GLN A 18 1.62 16.46 -11.95
N LEU A 19 2.39 16.67 -13.03
CA LEU A 19 2.67 15.61 -14.01
C LEU A 19 3.49 14.48 -13.40
N LEU A 20 4.47 14.78 -12.53
CA LEU A 20 5.23 13.77 -11.80
C LEU A 20 4.36 12.98 -10.84
N ILE A 21 3.50 13.65 -10.06
CA ILE A 21 2.55 12.99 -9.16
C ILE A 21 1.60 12.10 -9.95
N TYR A 22 1.04 12.61 -11.04
CA TYR A 22 0.16 11.84 -11.92
C TYR A 22 0.86 10.62 -12.48
N ARG A 23 2.10 10.76 -12.98
CA ARG A 23 2.88 9.65 -13.50
C ARG A 23 3.25 8.65 -12.40
N TYR A 24 3.58 9.12 -11.21
CA TYR A 24 3.93 8.26 -10.07
C TYR A 24 2.74 7.41 -9.64
N LEU A 25 1.58 8.03 -9.40
CA LEU A 25 0.34 7.32 -9.08
C LEU A 25 -0.07 6.37 -10.21
N ARG A 26 0.05 6.83 -11.45
CA ARG A 26 -0.25 5.99 -12.63
C ARG A 26 0.71 4.80 -12.78
N SER A 27 1.97 4.97 -12.42
CA SER A 27 2.95 3.89 -12.47
C SER A 27 2.72 2.84 -11.38
N ASP A 28 2.10 3.23 -10.26
CA ASP A 28 1.74 2.33 -9.17
C ASP A 28 0.49 1.48 -9.54
N GLU A 29 -0.52 2.07 -10.22
CA GLU A 29 -1.66 1.31 -10.78
C GLU A 29 -1.26 0.41 -11.97
N ASP A 30 -0.18 0.74 -12.69
CA ASP A 30 0.42 -0.11 -13.72
C ASP A 30 1.25 -1.28 -13.13
N ALA A 31 1.48 -1.32 -11.80
CA ALA A 31 1.92 -2.55 -11.14
C ALA A 31 0.79 -3.57 -11.32
N PRO A 32 1.03 -4.71 -12.00
CA PRO A 32 -0.04 -5.59 -12.44
C PRO A 32 -0.76 -6.20 -11.25
N LEU A 33 -1.83 -5.55 -10.79
CA LEU A 33 -2.81 -6.04 -9.82
C LEU A 33 -3.61 -7.26 -10.34
N PHE A 34 -3.19 -7.85 -11.46
CA PHE A 34 -3.83 -8.98 -12.14
C PHE A 34 -2.83 -10.07 -12.60
N ARG A 35 -1.84 -10.44 -11.78
CA ARG A 35 -1.23 -11.78 -11.88
C ARG A 35 -1.79 -12.70 -10.78
N SER A 36 -3.11 -12.80 -10.74
CA SER A 36 -3.88 -13.72 -9.89
C SER A 36 -4.36 -14.97 -10.65
N THR A 37 -3.69 -15.36 -11.73
CA THR A 37 -3.82 -16.73 -12.25
C THR A 37 -2.73 -17.59 -11.62
N PRO A 38 -3.05 -18.50 -10.67
CA PRO A 38 -2.09 -19.44 -10.14
C PRO A 38 -1.72 -20.43 -11.25
N PRO A 39 -0.44 -20.72 -11.52
CA PRO A 39 -0.10 -21.90 -12.30
C PRO A 39 -0.47 -23.13 -11.46
N ASN A 40 -1.45 -23.85 -11.96
CA ASN A 40 -1.91 -25.14 -11.47
C ASN A 40 -0.74 -26.15 -11.46
N ARG A 41 -0.39 -26.62 -10.26
CA ARG A 41 -0.06 -28.02 -9.91
C ARG A 41 0.95 -28.75 -10.79
N GLU A 42 2.14 -28.99 -10.23
CA GLU A 42 2.90 -30.22 -10.45
C GLU A 42 3.54 -30.71 -9.14
N THR A 43 3.05 -31.87 -8.75
CA THR A 43 3.39 -32.77 -7.64
C THR A 43 4.88 -33.10 -7.54
N THR A 44 5.39 -33.30 -6.30
CA THR A 44 6.37 -34.31 -5.79
C THR A 44 7.37 -33.70 -4.77
N PRO A 45 8.04 -34.50 -3.90
CA PRO A 45 7.53 -34.92 -2.60
C PRO A 45 8.42 -34.42 -1.43
N VAL A 46 7.88 -34.59 -0.22
CA VAL A 46 8.49 -34.38 1.09
C VAL A 46 9.95 -34.84 1.16
N GLU A 47 10.85 -33.95 1.59
CA GLU A 47 12.13 -34.33 2.21
C GLU A 47 12.21 -33.64 3.57
N GLU A 48 12.08 -34.46 4.60
CA GLU A 48 12.16 -34.11 6.02
C GLU A 48 13.60 -33.76 6.42
N ALA A 49 13.78 -32.63 7.10
CA ALA A 49 14.90 -32.42 8.02
C ALA A 49 14.53 -31.37 9.09
N PRO A 50 15.04 -31.49 10.32
CA PRO A 50 14.35 -31.09 11.54
C PRO A 50 14.86 -29.77 12.15
N ILE A 51 14.42 -29.49 13.37
CA ILE A 51 15.08 -28.76 14.47
C ILE A 51 14.99 -27.21 14.55
N GLU A 52 13.98 -26.78 15.32
CA GLU A 52 14.13 -26.02 16.58
C GLU A 52 14.66 -24.57 16.63
N GLU A 53 15.02 -23.91 15.53
CA GLU A 53 15.55 -22.52 15.62
C GLU A 53 14.53 -21.39 15.33
N VAL A 54 13.27 -21.69 15.01
CA VAL A 54 12.29 -20.65 14.59
C VAL A 54 11.49 -20.05 15.75
N ARG A 55 11.41 -20.72 16.91
CA ARG A 55 10.44 -20.34 17.97
C ARG A 55 10.80 -19.06 18.74
N GLU A 56 12.05 -18.60 18.70
CA GLU A 56 12.49 -17.45 19.50
C GLU A 56 12.48 -16.11 18.72
N PHE A 57 12.26 -16.15 17.40
CA PHE A 57 12.16 -14.95 16.56
C PHE A 57 10.74 -14.44 16.35
N GLU A 58 9.70 -15.25 16.63
CA GLU A 58 8.30 -14.82 16.48
C GLU A 58 7.80 -13.99 17.67
N ASP A 59 8.35 -14.18 18.87
CA ASP A 59 7.84 -13.53 20.10
C ASP A 59 8.20 -12.03 20.19
N ARG A 60 9.22 -11.57 19.46
CA ARG A 60 9.55 -10.12 19.40
C ARG A 60 8.82 -9.32 18.32
N ARG A 61 8.06 -9.96 17.43
CA ARG A 61 7.30 -9.25 16.38
C ARG A 61 5.81 -9.09 16.68
N GLN A 62 5.29 -9.75 17.72
CA GLN A 62 3.85 -9.78 18.00
C GLN A 62 3.35 -8.62 18.88
N SER A 63 4.21 -7.66 19.24
CA SER A 63 3.89 -6.61 20.23
C SER A 63 3.66 -5.21 19.63
N ASP A 64 3.65 -5.05 18.30
CA ASP A 64 3.46 -3.74 17.66
C ASP A 64 2.64 -3.88 16.37
N ASP A 65 1.62 -4.74 16.37
CA ASP A 65 0.64 -4.75 15.28
C ASP A 65 -0.43 -3.69 15.61
N PRO A 66 -0.45 -2.54 14.91
CA PRO A 66 -1.50 -1.55 15.09
C PRO A 66 -2.80 -2.21 14.64
N SER A 67 -3.61 -2.67 15.59
CA SER A 67 -4.86 -3.40 15.35
C SER A 67 -5.52 -2.99 14.03
N VAL A 68 -5.55 -3.90 13.06
CA VAL A 68 -6.01 -3.61 11.71
C VAL A 68 -7.53 -3.64 11.66
N VAL A 69 -8.14 -2.56 11.17
CA VAL A 69 -9.58 -2.39 10.92
C VAL A 69 -9.85 -2.45 9.41
N VAL A 70 -10.76 -3.34 9.02
CA VAL A 70 -11.17 -3.52 7.62
C VAL A 70 -12.27 -2.53 7.27
N CYS A 71 -12.11 -1.82 6.15
CA CYS A 71 -13.10 -0.87 5.66
C CYS A 71 -14.37 -1.62 5.19
N PRO A 72 -15.57 -1.27 5.69
CA PRO A 72 -16.81 -1.94 5.29
C PRO A 72 -17.25 -1.64 3.85
N ARG A 73 -16.66 -0.63 3.20
CA ARG A 73 -17.02 -0.24 1.83
C ARG A 73 -16.17 -0.91 0.76
N CYS A 74 -14.85 -0.93 0.94
CA CYS A 74 -13.92 -1.42 -0.07
C CYS A 74 -13.07 -2.62 0.40
N GLY A 75 -13.20 -3.06 1.65
CA GLY A 75 -12.45 -4.19 2.20
C GLY A 75 -10.97 -3.91 2.47
N ALA A 76 -10.51 -2.66 2.31
CA ALA A 76 -9.12 -2.32 2.59
C ALA A 76 -8.81 -2.36 4.09
N GLU A 77 -7.65 -2.90 4.43
CA GLU A 77 -7.07 -2.89 5.77
C GLU A 77 -6.54 -1.50 6.11
N ASN A 78 -6.80 -1.04 7.33
CA ASN A 78 -6.36 0.26 7.84
C ASN A 78 -6.01 0.13 9.32
N ASP A 79 -5.13 0.97 9.84
CA ASP A 79 -4.78 0.90 11.27
C ASP A 79 -5.90 1.43 12.17
N THR A 80 -5.94 0.98 13.42
CA THR A 80 -6.78 1.59 14.45
C THR A 80 -6.40 3.06 14.63
N GLY A 81 -7.42 3.94 14.51
CA GLY A 81 -7.25 5.39 14.62
C GLY A 81 -7.58 6.14 13.33
N TYR A 82 -7.69 5.45 12.20
CA TYR A 82 -8.16 6.06 10.96
C TYR A 82 -9.66 6.36 11.03
N THR A 83 -10.04 7.64 10.90
CA THR A 83 -11.46 8.06 10.77
C THR A 83 -11.99 7.81 9.35
N TYR A 84 -11.10 7.78 8.37
CA TYR A 84 -11.41 7.59 6.95
C TYR A 84 -10.51 6.50 6.37
N CYS A 85 -11.06 5.73 5.43
CA CYS A 85 -10.31 4.70 4.71
C CYS A 85 -9.20 5.30 3.84
N ARG A 86 -7.98 4.78 3.95
CA ARG A 86 -6.82 5.15 3.13
C ARG A 86 -7.02 4.87 1.63
N ASN A 87 -7.85 3.89 1.29
CA ASN A 87 -8.09 3.51 -0.11
C ASN A 87 -9.28 4.25 -0.75
N CYS A 88 -10.42 4.34 -0.06
CA CYS A 88 -11.67 4.87 -0.64
C CYS A 88 -12.20 6.14 0.02
N VAL A 89 -11.46 6.72 0.98
CA VAL A 89 -11.79 7.97 1.70
C VAL A 89 -13.18 7.96 2.36
N SER A 90 -13.73 6.76 2.55
CA SER A 90 -15.05 6.60 3.13
C SER A 90 -14.94 6.60 4.66
N PRO A 91 -15.92 7.19 5.36
CA PRO A 91 -15.89 7.23 6.82
C PRO A 91 -15.91 5.82 7.37
N MET A 92 -15.00 5.53 8.29
CA MET A 92 -14.90 4.26 9.02
C MET A 92 -15.85 4.29 10.21
N SER A 93 -17.13 4.60 9.97
CA SER A 93 -18.12 4.88 11.01
C SER A 93 -18.13 3.78 12.07
N ALA A 94 -17.40 4.01 13.15
CA ALA A 94 -17.63 3.41 14.45
C ALA A 94 -18.88 4.11 14.98
N ARG A 95 -19.99 3.39 14.96
CA ARG A 95 -21.15 3.71 15.76
C ARG A 95 -21.49 2.49 16.60
#